data_AF-A0A7J4CR40-F1
#
_entry.id   AF-A0A7J4CR40-F1
#
_cell.length_a   1.000
_cell.length_b   1.000
_cell.length_c   1.000
_cell.angle_alpha   90.00
_cell.angle_beta   90.00
_cell.angle_gamma   90.00
#
_symmetry.space_group_name_H-M   'P 1'
#
loop_
_entity.id
_entity.type
_entity.pdbx_description
1 polymer ?
#
loop_
_entity_poly.entity_id
_entity_poly.type
_entity_poly.pdbx_seq_one_letter_code
_entity_poly.pdbx_strand_id
1 'polypeptide(L)'
;MARDYIARDPRTGEPIKFAPRQRRGKSKARLREGPWMSLKHSDILPLASGNIQSIEVRWNNGVISLYREDGVLALARMIGREIDTVHNLLDKSLIDNDPNIRIAALEALPLVAEQRSGALFEVLEVLLEDPDVKVRQAASKCLASTAATFPSATYKMLERELRHEISFRKEHAWRGLKELAPIWPEVTAEHLDIIFQEPDIDLRRRGAKIL
;
A
#
# COMPACT_ATOMS: atom_id res chain seq x y z
N MET A 1 20.33 41.35 -11.05
CA MET A 1 20.29 39.88 -10.87
C MET A 1 20.46 39.61 -9.37
N ALA A 2 19.39 39.22 -8.67
CA ALA A 2 19.44 38.93 -7.24
C ALA A 2 20.15 37.58 -7.05
N ARG A 3 21.14 37.52 -6.15
CA ARG A 3 21.83 36.28 -5.80
C ARG A 3 20.91 35.46 -4.90
N ASP A 4 20.77 34.17 -5.21
CA ASP A 4 20.00 33.23 -4.39
C ASP A 4 20.53 33.22 -2.95
N TYR A 5 19.62 33.30 -1.98
CA TYR A 5 19.93 33.28 -0.56
C TYR A 5 20.43 31.88 -0.14
N ILE A 6 21.56 31.83 0.59
CA ILE A 6 22.14 30.60 1.14
C ILE A 6 22.10 30.69 2.66
N ALA A 7 21.36 29.79 3.31
CA ALA A 7 21.30 29.69 4.76
C ALA A 7 22.67 29.29 5.34
N ARG A 8 23.12 30.02 6.35
CA ARG A 8 24.43 29.86 7.00
C ARG A 8 24.27 29.65 8.50
N ASP A 9 25.15 28.86 9.08
CA ASP A 9 25.20 28.64 10.52
C ASP A 9 25.61 29.94 11.24
N PRO A 10 24.86 30.42 12.26
CA PRO A 10 25.15 31.67 12.96
C PRO A 10 26.43 31.65 13.80
N ARG A 11 27.01 30.48 14.11
CA ARG A 11 28.26 30.37 14.89
C ARG A 11 29.51 30.25 14.02
N THR A 12 29.41 29.67 12.83
CA THR A 12 30.57 29.37 11.96
C THR A 12 30.55 30.11 10.63
N GLY A 13 29.41 30.67 10.23
CA GLY A 13 29.25 31.39 8.95
C GLY A 13 29.30 30.48 7.72
N GLU A 14 29.49 29.18 7.90
CA GLU A 14 29.52 28.20 6.81
C GLU A 14 28.10 27.92 6.28
N PRO A 15 27.94 27.66 4.97
CA PRO A 15 26.68 27.17 4.42
C PRO A 15 26.25 25.89 5.14
N ILE A 16 24.99 25.85 5.59
CA ILE A 16 24.44 24.65 6.22
C ILE A 16 24.41 23.54 5.17
N LYS A 17 25.23 22.50 5.36
CA LYS A 17 25.22 21.32 4.51
C LYS A 17 23.97 20.50 4.84
N PHE A 18 22.86 20.77 4.16
CA PHE A 18 21.76 19.82 4.15
C PHE A 18 22.29 18.51 3.57
N ALA A 19 22.17 17.41 4.32
CA ALA A 19 22.41 16.09 3.75
C ALA A 19 21.62 15.99 2.43
N PRO A 20 22.22 15.50 1.34
CA PRO A 20 21.48 15.32 0.11
C PRO A 20 20.25 14.48 0.45
N ARG A 21 19.05 14.98 0.11
CA ARG A 21 17.80 14.23 0.22
C ARG A 21 18.09 12.85 -0.35
N GLN A 22 18.16 11.83 0.51
CA GLN A 22 18.24 10.45 0.06
C GLN A 22 17.11 10.30 -0.94
N ARG A 23 17.43 9.90 -2.17
CA ARG A 23 16.40 9.61 -3.17
C ARG A 23 15.50 8.57 -2.52
N ARG A 24 14.32 9.00 -2.06
CA ARG A 24 13.32 8.14 -1.43
C ARG A 24 13.17 6.94 -2.37
N GLY A 25 13.50 5.76 -1.86
CA GLY A 25 13.55 4.55 -2.68
C GLY A 25 12.24 4.39 -3.43
N LYS A 26 12.30 4.00 -4.70
CA LYS A 26 11.09 3.69 -5.48
C LYS A 26 10.28 2.65 -4.70
N SER A 27 8.96 2.86 -4.63
CA SER A 27 7.98 1.93 -4.07
C SER A 27 8.30 0.50 -4.49
N LYS A 28 8.37 -0.41 -3.52
CA LYS A 28 8.61 -1.84 -3.75
C LYS A 28 7.32 -2.60 -4.00
N ALA A 29 6.18 -1.92 -4.13
CA ALA A 29 4.91 -2.58 -4.41
C ALA A 29 5.06 -3.41 -5.70
N ARG A 30 5.10 -4.73 -5.53
CA ARG A 30 5.13 -5.70 -6.63
C ARG A 30 3.92 -6.58 -6.47
N LEU A 31 3.12 -6.66 -7.52
CA LEU A 31 2.11 -7.71 -7.63
C LEU A 31 2.81 -9.07 -7.57
N ARG A 32 2.11 -10.04 -6.99
CA ARG A 32 2.49 -11.45 -7.18
C ARG A 32 2.43 -11.78 -8.67
N GLU A 33 3.24 -12.73 -9.11
CA GLU A 33 3.16 -13.23 -10.48
C GLU A 33 1.93 -14.11 -10.66
N GLY A 34 1.29 -14.03 -11.82
CA GLY A 34 0.19 -14.93 -12.14
C GLY A 34 -0.50 -14.68 -13.47
N PRO A 35 -1.52 -15.51 -13.81
CA PRO A 35 -2.14 -15.58 -15.13
C PRO A 35 -2.70 -14.26 -15.65
N TRP A 36 -3.24 -13.40 -14.78
CA TRP A 36 -3.77 -12.08 -15.14
C TRP A 36 -2.70 -11.13 -15.74
N MET A 37 -1.41 -11.44 -15.61
CA MET A 37 -0.34 -10.72 -16.30
C MET A 37 -0.35 -10.95 -17.82
N SER A 38 -0.96 -12.03 -18.31
CA SER A 38 -1.14 -12.29 -19.75
C SER A 38 -2.31 -11.51 -20.36
N LEU A 39 -3.17 -10.87 -19.56
CA LEU A 39 -4.27 -10.07 -20.10
C LEU A 39 -3.75 -8.91 -20.95
N LYS A 40 -4.43 -8.63 -22.07
CA LYS A 40 -4.19 -7.41 -22.84
C LYS A 40 -4.81 -6.23 -22.11
N HIS A 41 -4.22 -5.05 -22.22
CA HIS A 41 -4.74 -3.85 -21.56
C HIS A 41 -6.19 -3.52 -21.97
N SER A 42 -6.57 -3.79 -23.21
CA SER A 42 -7.95 -3.61 -23.73
C SER A 42 -8.98 -4.45 -22.99
N ASP A 43 -8.56 -5.55 -22.39
CA ASP A 43 -9.44 -6.58 -21.85
C ASP A 43 -9.58 -6.48 -20.33
N ILE A 44 -8.69 -5.71 -19.67
CA ILE A 44 -8.66 -5.55 -18.21
C ILE A 44 -9.92 -4.86 -17.70
N LEU A 45 -10.27 -3.69 -18.25
CA LEU A 45 -11.44 -2.93 -17.78
C LEU A 45 -12.76 -3.68 -18.02
N PRO A 46 -13.03 -4.26 -19.21
CA PRO A 46 -14.25 -5.03 -19.44
C PRO A 46 -14.38 -6.27 -18.56
N LEU A 47 -13.27 -6.96 -18.26
CA LEU A 47 -13.27 -8.13 -17.36
C LEU A 47 -13.51 -7.69 -15.91
N ALA A 48 -12.81 -6.66 -15.44
CA ALA A 48 -12.93 -6.13 -14.08
C ALA A 48 -14.33 -5.55 -13.80
N SER A 49 -14.96 -4.90 -14.79
CA SER A 49 -16.32 -4.38 -14.67
C SER A 49 -17.40 -5.46 -14.73
N GLY A 50 -17.04 -6.70 -15.10
CA GLY A 50 -18.00 -7.78 -15.33
C GLY A 50 -18.76 -7.69 -16.65
N ASN A 51 -18.34 -6.81 -17.58
CA ASN A 51 -18.92 -6.74 -18.93
C ASN A 51 -18.56 -8.00 -19.73
N ILE A 52 -17.39 -8.58 -19.44
CA ILE A 52 -16.96 -9.89 -19.95
C ILE A 52 -16.93 -10.86 -18.78
N GLN A 53 -17.54 -12.03 -18.94
CA GLN A 53 -17.61 -13.05 -17.89
C GLN A 53 -16.27 -13.76 -17.69
N SER A 54 -15.60 -14.12 -18.80
CA SER A 54 -14.33 -14.83 -18.75
C SER A 54 -13.48 -14.59 -20.01
N ILE A 55 -12.16 -14.68 -19.84
CA ILE A 55 -11.19 -14.60 -20.94
C ILE A 55 -10.16 -15.69 -20.80
N GLU A 56 -9.90 -16.43 -21.87
CA GLU A 56 -8.83 -17.42 -21.90
C GLU A 56 -7.49 -16.76 -22.26
N VAL A 57 -6.48 -17.03 -21.44
CA VAL A 57 -5.10 -16.59 -21.68
C VAL A 57 -4.15 -17.78 -21.70
N ARG A 58 -3.07 -17.65 -22.46
CA ARG A 58 -1.96 -18.59 -22.38
C ARG A 58 -1.04 -18.20 -21.22
N TRP A 59 -0.79 -19.15 -20.32
CA TRP A 59 0.09 -18.99 -19.16
C TRP A 59 0.75 -20.31 -18.80
N ASN A 60 2.07 -20.30 -18.53
CA ASN A 60 2.86 -21.48 -18.16
C ASN A 60 2.60 -22.73 -19.02
N ASN A 61 2.63 -22.57 -20.34
CA ASN A 61 2.35 -23.61 -21.35
C ASN A 61 0.92 -24.23 -21.30
N GLY A 62 0.00 -23.62 -20.55
CA GLY A 62 -1.41 -23.98 -20.51
C GLY A 62 -2.33 -22.84 -20.98
N VAL A 63 -3.62 -23.16 -21.12
CA VAL A 63 -4.70 -22.19 -21.30
C VAL A 63 -5.48 -22.11 -19.99
N ILE A 64 -5.64 -20.90 -19.45
CA ILE A 64 -6.34 -20.65 -18.19
C ILE A 64 -7.46 -19.65 -18.47
N SER A 65 -8.64 -19.93 -17.96
CA SER A 65 -9.77 -18.99 -17.96
C SER A 65 -9.66 -18.04 -16.79
N LEU A 66 -9.67 -16.75 -17.09
CA LEU A 66 -9.67 -15.67 -16.11
C LEU A 66 -11.06 -15.08 -15.96
N TYR A 67 -11.37 -14.61 -14.77
CA TYR A 67 -12.68 -14.08 -14.40
C TYR A 67 -12.56 -12.65 -13.89
N ARG A 68 -13.68 -12.11 -13.41
CA ARG A 68 -13.76 -10.74 -12.89
C ARG A 68 -12.69 -10.45 -11.83
N GLU A 69 -12.41 -11.38 -10.92
CA GLU A 69 -11.37 -11.22 -9.88
C GLU A 69 -9.98 -10.98 -10.47
N ASP A 70 -9.61 -11.70 -11.54
CA ASP A 70 -8.35 -11.51 -12.26
C ASP A 70 -8.31 -10.16 -12.97
N GLY A 71 -9.45 -9.73 -13.51
CA GLY A 71 -9.61 -8.40 -14.09
C GLY A 71 -9.35 -7.30 -13.07
N VAL A 72 -9.97 -7.40 -11.89
CA VAL A 72 -9.78 -6.43 -10.79
C VAL A 72 -8.32 -6.41 -10.34
N LEU A 73 -7.70 -7.58 -10.19
CA LEU A 73 -6.28 -7.67 -9.83
C LEU A 73 -5.37 -7.03 -10.91
N ALA A 74 -5.73 -7.21 -12.19
CA ALA A 74 -5.00 -6.65 -13.32
C ALA A 74 -5.14 -5.12 -13.45
N LEU A 75 -6.05 -4.46 -12.73
CA LEU A 75 -6.13 -2.99 -12.71
C LEU A 75 -4.81 -2.33 -12.34
N ALA A 76 -4.02 -2.98 -11.49
CA ALA A 76 -2.69 -2.51 -11.12
C ALA A 76 -1.67 -2.48 -12.28
N ARG A 77 -1.99 -3.10 -13.44
CA ARG A 77 -1.20 -3.02 -14.68
C ARG A 77 -1.58 -1.82 -15.54
N MET A 78 -2.68 -1.12 -15.25
CA MET A 78 -3.17 0.03 -16.00
C MET A 78 -2.47 1.34 -15.60
N ILE A 79 -1.15 1.30 -15.34
CA ILE A 79 -0.40 2.47 -14.89
C ILE A 79 -0.34 3.53 -16.00
N GLY A 80 -0.80 4.73 -15.68
CA GLY A 80 -0.85 5.88 -16.59
C GLY A 80 -1.98 5.82 -17.62
N ARG A 81 -2.97 4.93 -17.46
CA ARG A 81 -4.05 4.72 -18.42
C ARG A 81 -5.41 4.81 -17.75
N GLU A 82 -6.32 5.57 -18.36
CA GLU A 82 -7.73 5.65 -17.95
C GLU A 82 -7.90 5.82 -16.43
N ILE A 83 -7.05 6.66 -15.83
CA ILE A 83 -6.80 6.76 -14.38
C ILE A 83 -8.11 6.88 -13.58
N ASP A 84 -9.02 7.73 -14.04
CA ASP A 84 -10.32 7.94 -13.40
C ASP A 84 -11.20 6.69 -13.43
N THR A 85 -11.21 5.98 -14.57
CA THR A 85 -12.01 4.75 -14.70
C THR A 85 -11.44 3.62 -13.85
N VAL A 86 -10.11 3.48 -13.80
CA VAL A 86 -9.41 2.48 -12.98
C VAL A 86 -9.68 2.75 -11.51
N HIS A 87 -9.56 4.00 -11.06
CA HIS A 87 -9.86 4.38 -9.68
C HIS A 87 -11.31 4.09 -9.32
N ASN A 88 -12.27 4.56 -10.13
CA ASN A 88 -13.70 4.35 -9.87
C ASN A 88 -14.08 2.86 -9.85
N LEU A 89 -13.43 2.04 -10.69
CA LEU A 89 -13.68 0.61 -10.73
C LEU A 89 -13.04 -0.11 -9.52
N LEU A 90 -11.86 0.33 -9.09
CA LEU A 90 -11.24 -0.17 -7.87
C LEU A 90 -12.09 0.18 -6.63
N ASP A 91 -12.57 1.41 -6.51
CA ASP A 91 -13.46 1.84 -5.42
C ASP A 91 -14.69 0.92 -5.31
N LYS A 92 -15.36 0.66 -6.44
CA LYS A 92 -16.51 -0.26 -6.49
C LYS A 92 -16.13 -1.69 -6.11
N SER A 93 -14.94 -2.14 -6.49
CA SER A 93 -14.47 -3.50 -6.21
C SER A 93 -14.09 -3.70 -4.74
N LEU A 94 -13.60 -2.65 -4.07
CA LEU A 94 -13.28 -2.68 -2.64
C LEU A 94 -14.53 -2.86 -1.74
N ILE A 95 -15.70 -2.46 -2.22
CA ILE A 95 -16.98 -2.59 -1.50
C ILE A 95 -17.91 -3.65 -2.13
N ASP A 96 -17.38 -4.53 -2.97
CA ASP A 96 -18.17 -5.58 -3.62
C ASP A 96 -18.71 -6.60 -2.60
N ASN A 97 -19.85 -7.21 -2.90
CA ASN A 97 -20.44 -8.24 -2.05
C ASN A 97 -19.58 -9.51 -2.00
N ASP A 98 -18.87 -9.84 -3.08
CA ASP A 98 -18.00 -11.00 -3.15
C ASP A 98 -16.65 -10.72 -2.44
N PRO A 99 -16.30 -11.47 -1.37
CA PRO A 99 -15.03 -11.30 -0.68
C PRO A 99 -13.81 -11.52 -1.58
N ASN A 100 -13.88 -12.37 -2.61
CA ASN A 100 -12.75 -12.59 -3.53
C ASN A 100 -12.46 -11.35 -4.37
N ILE A 101 -13.50 -10.62 -4.79
CA ILE A 101 -13.36 -9.33 -5.50
C ILE A 101 -12.72 -8.28 -4.59
N ARG A 102 -13.14 -8.20 -3.32
CA ARG A 102 -12.52 -7.28 -2.34
C ARG A 102 -11.05 -7.61 -2.10
N ILE A 103 -10.70 -8.90 -2.00
CA ILE A 103 -9.30 -9.35 -1.86
C ILE A 103 -8.48 -8.95 -3.09
N ALA A 104 -8.98 -9.21 -4.29
CA ALA A 104 -8.31 -8.82 -5.54
C ALA A 104 -8.10 -7.30 -5.62
N ALA A 105 -9.09 -6.52 -5.21
CA ALA A 105 -9.00 -5.06 -5.14
C ALA A 105 -7.94 -4.60 -4.14
N LEU A 106 -7.88 -5.19 -2.94
CA LEU A 106 -6.85 -4.89 -1.94
C LEU A 106 -5.43 -5.23 -2.42
N GLU A 107 -5.26 -6.29 -3.23
CA GLU A 107 -3.97 -6.61 -3.86
C GLU A 107 -3.59 -5.61 -4.97
N ALA A 108 -4.57 -5.07 -5.70
CA ALA A 108 -4.34 -4.06 -6.73
C ALA A 108 -4.12 -2.63 -6.17
N LEU A 109 -4.72 -2.33 -5.01
CA LEU A 109 -4.76 -1.00 -4.39
C LEU A 109 -3.41 -0.30 -4.32
N PRO A 110 -2.30 -0.92 -3.84
CA PRO A 110 -1.04 -0.20 -3.65
C PRO A 110 -0.53 0.50 -4.92
N LEU A 111 -0.67 -0.16 -6.08
CA LEU A 111 -0.20 0.38 -7.36
C LEU A 111 -1.18 1.34 -8.01
N VAL A 112 -2.48 1.15 -7.82
CA VAL A 112 -3.48 2.10 -8.31
C VAL A 112 -3.41 3.40 -7.50
N ALA A 113 -3.21 3.30 -6.18
CA ALA A 113 -3.09 4.44 -5.28
C ALA A 113 -1.90 5.35 -5.60
N GLU A 114 -0.84 4.83 -6.23
CA GLU A 114 0.32 5.64 -6.68
C GLU A 114 -0.05 6.65 -7.76
N GLN A 115 -1.10 6.36 -8.53
CA GLN A 115 -1.60 7.27 -9.56
C GLN A 115 -2.62 8.25 -8.99
N ARG A 116 -3.48 7.74 -8.10
CA ARG A 116 -4.50 8.52 -7.41
C ARG A 116 -4.90 7.78 -6.14
N SER A 117 -4.61 8.37 -4.99
CA SER A 117 -4.92 7.76 -3.69
C SER A 117 -6.38 7.96 -3.25
N GLY A 118 -7.02 9.05 -3.68
CA GLY A 118 -8.45 9.33 -3.45
C GLY A 118 -8.95 8.98 -2.04
N ALA A 119 -10.11 8.33 -1.97
CA ALA A 119 -10.68 7.79 -0.73
C ALA A 119 -10.27 6.32 -0.48
N LEU A 120 -9.31 5.77 -1.22
CA LEU A 120 -8.93 4.34 -1.15
C LEU A 120 -8.50 3.93 0.26
N PHE A 121 -7.83 4.83 0.98
CA PHE A 121 -7.34 4.56 2.34
C PHE A 121 -8.45 4.62 3.40
N GLU A 122 -9.52 5.38 3.17
CA GLU A 122 -10.71 5.36 4.03
C GLU A 122 -11.41 4.01 3.92
N VAL A 123 -11.52 3.48 2.70
CA VAL A 123 -12.08 2.15 2.46
C VAL A 123 -11.17 1.04 3.01
N LEU A 124 -9.84 1.17 2.86
CA LEU A 124 -8.89 0.23 3.47
C LEU A 124 -9.07 0.15 4.99
N GLU A 125 -9.27 1.28 5.66
CA GLU A 125 -9.49 1.31 7.11
C GLU A 125 -10.73 0.52 7.52
N VAL A 126 -11.82 0.62 6.75
CA VAL A 126 -13.04 -0.18 6.95
C VAL A 126 -12.77 -1.66 6.71
N LEU A 127 -12.03 -2.02 5.65
CA LEU A 127 -11.75 -3.41 5.28
C LEU A 127 -10.83 -4.13 6.28
N LEU A 128 -10.11 -3.41 7.14
CA LEU A 128 -9.41 -4.02 8.28
C LEU A 128 -10.37 -4.69 9.28
N GLU A 129 -11.64 -4.27 9.31
CA GLU A 129 -12.72 -4.83 10.13
C GLU A 129 -13.76 -5.61 9.30
N ASP A 130 -13.44 -5.97 8.05
CA ASP A 130 -14.36 -6.72 7.17
C ASP A 130 -14.87 -8.01 7.85
N PRO A 131 -16.14 -8.43 7.67
CA PRO A 131 -16.65 -9.66 8.25
C PRO A 131 -15.85 -10.91 7.82
N ASP A 132 -15.33 -10.93 6.59
CA ASP A 132 -14.54 -12.03 6.06
C ASP A 132 -13.07 -11.93 6.55
N VAL A 133 -12.62 -13.01 7.19
CA VAL A 133 -11.26 -13.10 7.75
C VAL A 133 -10.18 -12.93 6.68
N LYS A 134 -10.38 -13.48 5.48
CA LYS A 134 -9.42 -13.41 4.38
C LYS A 134 -9.32 -11.98 3.84
N VAL A 135 -10.43 -11.25 3.80
CA VAL A 135 -10.43 -9.83 3.43
C VAL A 135 -9.65 -9.01 4.46
N ARG A 136 -9.86 -9.22 5.77
CA ARG A 136 -9.05 -8.55 6.82
C ARG A 136 -7.57 -8.85 6.67
N GLN A 137 -7.20 -10.10 6.38
CA GLN A 137 -5.80 -10.47 6.14
C GLN A 137 -5.23 -9.77 4.90
N ALA A 138 -5.99 -9.67 3.81
CA ALA A 138 -5.59 -8.92 2.62
C ALA A 138 -5.42 -7.43 2.92
N ALA A 139 -6.30 -6.84 3.74
CA ALA A 139 -6.23 -5.45 4.16
C ALA A 139 -4.98 -5.18 5.00
N SER A 140 -4.64 -6.06 5.95
CA SER A 140 -3.39 -5.94 6.72
C SER A 140 -2.14 -6.02 5.84
N LYS A 141 -2.13 -6.91 4.85
CA LYS A 141 -1.04 -6.99 3.87
C LYS A 141 -0.94 -5.72 3.03
N CYS A 142 -2.08 -5.18 2.59
CA CYS A 142 -2.17 -3.96 1.82
C CYS A 142 -1.62 -2.77 2.60
N LEU A 143 -2.05 -2.60 3.87
CA LEU A 143 -1.53 -1.58 4.79
C LEU A 143 0.00 -1.69 4.95
N ALA A 144 0.51 -2.90 5.18
CA ALA A 144 1.95 -3.11 5.32
C ALA A 144 2.72 -2.67 4.07
N SER A 145 2.21 -3.02 2.88
CA SER A 145 2.85 -2.68 1.61
C SER A 145 2.73 -1.21 1.20
N THR A 146 1.72 -0.50 1.69
CA THR A 146 1.46 0.91 1.37
C THR A 146 2.07 1.87 2.37
N ALA A 147 2.40 1.41 3.58
CA ALA A 147 2.97 2.21 4.67
C ALA A 147 4.12 3.12 4.23
N ALA A 148 5.11 2.55 3.54
CA ALA A 148 6.28 3.30 3.11
C ALA A 148 6.02 4.28 1.96
N THR A 149 5.01 4.01 1.13
CA THR A 149 4.66 4.86 -0.02
C THR A 149 3.72 5.98 0.39
N PHE A 150 2.83 5.72 1.36
CA PHE A 150 1.78 6.63 1.82
C PHE A 150 1.78 6.82 3.34
N PRO A 151 2.91 7.24 3.95
CA PRO A 151 3.05 7.28 5.41
C PRO A 151 1.96 8.08 6.10
N SER A 152 1.58 9.23 5.55
CA SER A 152 0.53 10.09 6.11
C SER A 152 -0.86 9.44 6.04
N ALA A 153 -1.17 8.72 4.95
CA ALA A 153 -2.47 8.06 4.80
C ALA A 153 -2.57 6.83 5.71
N THR A 154 -1.45 6.13 5.94
CA THR A 154 -1.41 4.91 6.75
C THR A 154 -1.16 5.15 8.23
N TYR A 155 -0.80 6.37 8.66
CA TYR A 155 -0.33 6.66 10.01
C TYR A 155 -1.27 6.15 11.11
N LYS A 156 -2.53 6.59 11.09
CA LYS A 156 -3.52 6.21 12.12
C LYS A 156 -3.86 4.72 12.10
N MET A 157 -3.93 4.14 10.89
CA MET A 157 -4.10 2.70 10.74
C MET A 157 -2.93 1.95 11.37
N LEU A 158 -1.68 2.30 11.06
CA LEU A 158 -0.51 1.68 11.67
C LEU A 158 -0.51 1.84 13.19
N GLU A 159 -0.81 3.04 13.70
CA GLU A 159 -0.90 3.28 15.14
C GLU A 159 -1.87 2.30 15.82
N ARG A 160 -3.08 2.10 15.27
CA ARG A 160 -4.04 1.11 15.79
C ARG A 160 -3.52 -0.31 15.63
N GLU A 161 -3.07 -0.67 14.43
CA GLU A 161 -2.74 -2.06 14.09
C GLU A 161 -1.49 -2.58 14.81
N LEU A 162 -0.53 -1.72 15.18
CA LEU A 162 0.69 -2.11 15.93
C LEU A 162 0.39 -2.71 17.30
N ARG A 163 -0.78 -2.38 17.87
CA ARG A 163 -1.27 -2.82 19.19
C ARG A 163 -2.39 -3.85 19.09
N HIS A 164 -2.72 -4.29 17.87
CA HIS A 164 -3.90 -5.11 17.66
C HIS A 164 -3.77 -6.51 18.33
N GLU A 165 -4.86 -6.98 18.94
CA GLU A 165 -4.92 -8.28 19.64
C GLU A 165 -4.68 -9.46 18.69
N ILE A 166 -5.27 -9.40 17.49
CA ILE A 166 -5.02 -10.37 16.43
C ILE A 166 -3.57 -10.30 15.94
N SER A 167 -2.80 -11.34 16.25
CA SER A 167 -1.37 -11.44 15.91
C SER A 167 -1.07 -11.22 14.42
N PHE A 168 -1.94 -11.67 13.51
CA PHE A 168 -1.72 -11.49 12.06
C PHE A 168 -1.72 -10.00 11.67
N ARG A 169 -2.68 -9.23 12.20
CA ARG A 169 -2.83 -7.80 11.93
C ARG A 169 -1.64 -7.03 12.50
N LYS A 170 -1.32 -7.31 13.78
CA LYS A 170 -0.16 -6.76 14.47
C LYS A 170 1.15 -7.02 13.70
N GLU A 171 1.42 -8.26 13.31
CA GLU A 171 2.66 -8.60 12.61
C GLU A 171 2.82 -7.86 11.28
N HIS A 172 1.73 -7.68 10.53
CA HIS A 172 1.78 -6.92 9.27
C HIS A 172 1.96 -5.42 9.51
N ALA A 173 1.38 -4.84 10.57
CA ALA A 173 1.65 -3.45 10.94
C ALA A 173 3.12 -3.24 11.30
N TRP A 174 3.70 -4.15 12.09
CA TRP A 174 5.13 -4.13 12.41
C TRP A 174 6.01 -4.29 11.17
N ARG A 175 5.61 -5.14 10.22
CA ARG A 175 6.28 -5.25 8.92
C ARG A 175 6.22 -3.93 8.14
N GLY A 176 5.05 -3.28 8.10
CA GLY A 176 4.87 -1.98 7.47
C GLY A 176 5.75 -0.90 8.10
N LEU A 177 5.80 -0.82 9.43
CA LEU A 177 6.68 0.10 10.16
C LEU A 177 8.17 -0.17 9.88
N LYS A 178 8.57 -1.44 9.77
CA LYS A 178 9.93 -1.82 9.38
C LYS A 178 10.27 -1.42 7.94
N GLU A 179 9.32 -1.53 7.02
CA GLU A 179 9.50 -1.06 5.63
C GLU A 179 9.50 0.48 5.55
N LEU A 180 8.77 1.15 6.44
CA LEU A 180 8.72 2.60 6.59
C LEU A 180 10.05 3.19 7.08
N ALA A 181 10.68 2.55 8.07
CA ALA A 181 11.91 3.01 8.75
C ALA A 181 13.04 3.52 7.83
N PRO A 182 13.50 2.78 6.81
CA PRO A 182 14.59 3.26 5.95
C PRO A 182 14.19 4.38 4.98
N ILE A 183 12.88 4.64 4.79
CA ILE A 183 12.38 5.62 3.81
C ILE A 183 11.90 6.90 4.51
N TRP A 184 11.31 6.76 5.69
CA TRP A 184 10.73 7.81 6.52
C TRP A 184 11.11 7.61 7.99
N PRO A 185 12.38 7.82 8.35
CA PRO A 185 12.87 7.60 9.71
C PRO A 185 12.17 8.52 10.72
N GLU A 186 11.78 9.73 10.32
CA GLU A 186 11.08 10.68 11.22
C GLU A 186 9.70 10.16 11.63
N VAL A 187 8.89 9.72 10.66
CA VAL A 187 7.55 9.15 10.91
C VAL A 187 7.66 7.85 11.74
N THR A 188 8.70 7.08 11.48
CA THR A 188 8.98 5.86 12.25
C THR A 188 9.33 6.20 13.70
N ALA A 189 10.19 7.20 13.92
CA ALA A 189 10.55 7.66 15.26
C ALA A 189 9.32 8.14 16.03
N GLU A 190 8.39 8.87 15.42
CA GLU A 190 7.14 9.28 16.06
C GLU A 190 6.32 8.08 16.58
N HIS A 191 6.15 7.03 15.76
CA HIS A 191 5.47 5.81 16.22
C HIS A 191 6.22 5.12 17.36
N LEU A 192 7.56 5.04 17.28
CA LEU A 192 8.40 4.40 18.29
C LEU A 192 8.42 5.17 19.62
N ASP A 193 8.41 6.50 19.58
CA ASP A 193 8.37 7.35 20.77
C ASP A 193 7.10 7.10 21.59
N ILE A 194 5.96 6.93 20.92
CA ILE A 194 4.70 6.56 21.57
C ILE A 194 4.80 5.14 22.15
N ILE A 195 5.30 4.18 21.36
CA ILE A 195 5.44 2.78 21.78
C ILE A 195 6.37 2.62 22.98
N PHE A 196 7.45 3.38 23.07
CA PHE A 196 8.40 3.30 24.18
C PHE A 196 7.85 3.83 25.50
N GLN A 197 6.82 4.67 25.45
CA GLN A 197 6.11 5.17 26.63
C GLN A 197 5.04 4.18 27.13
N GLU A 198 4.65 3.20 26.33
CA GLU A 198 3.65 2.22 26.74
C GLU A 198 4.19 1.20 27.73
N PRO A 199 3.35 0.69 28.65
CA PRO A 199 3.77 -0.27 29.66
C PRO A 199 4.13 -1.65 29.08
N ASP A 200 3.62 -2.00 27.89
CA ASP A 200 3.79 -3.31 27.27
C ASP A 200 5.25 -3.57 26.85
N ILE A 201 5.86 -4.58 27.47
CA ILE A 201 7.24 -5.00 27.23
C ILE A 201 7.42 -5.56 25.81
N ASP A 202 6.44 -6.26 25.24
CA ASP A 202 6.52 -6.82 23.89
C ASP A 202 6.57 -5.70 22.84
N LEU A 203 5.71 -4.69 22.97
CA LEU A 203 5.71 -3.53 22.07
C LEU A 203 7.06 -2.80 22.10
N ARG A 204 7.60 -2.53 23.30
CA ARG A 204 8.93 -1.90 23.43
C ARG A 204 10.05 -2.77 22.82
N ARG A 205 10.00 -4.09 23.02
CA ARG A 205 10.98 -5.03 22.41
C ARG A 205 10.90 -5.05 20.89
N ARG A 206 9.70 -5.03 20.32
CA ARG A 206 9.50 -4.96 18.86
C ARG A 206 9.98 -3.62 18.32
N GLY A 207 9.68 -2.52 19.01
CA GLY A 207 10.16 -1.18 18.66
C GLY A 207 11.68 -1.09 18.62
N ALA A 208 12.36 -1.64 19.63
CA ALA A 208 13.82 -1.66 19.69
C ALA A 208 14.48 -2.48 18.56
N LYS A 209 13.76 -3.43 17.93
CA LYS A 209 14.27 -4.22 16.78
C LYS A 209 14.20 -3.47 15.44
N ILE A 210 13.52 -2.32 15.40
CA ILE A 210 13.42 -1.48 14.19
C ILE A 210 14.63 -0.54 14.06
N LEU A 211 15.21 -0.13 15.20
CA LEU A 211 16.46 0.65 15.29
C LEU A 211 17.67 -0.21 14.91
#